data_AF-A0A7C4BCR1-F1
#
_entry.id   AF-A0A7C4BCR1-F1
#
_cell.length_a   1.000
_cell.length_b   1.000
_cell.length_c   1.000
_cell.angle_alpha   90.00
_cell.angle_beta   90.00
_cell.angle_gamma   90.00
#
_symmetry.space_group_name_H-M   'P 1'
#
loop_
_entity.id
_entity.type
_entity.pdbx_description
1 polymer ?
#
loop_
_entity_poly.entity_id
_entity_poly.type
_entity_poly.pdbx_seq_one_letter_code
_entity_poly.pdbx_strand_id
1 'polypeptide(L)'
;MKRTTLAIIAIAVIVIAAGGVATLLVLPKLLTPPSPQCPGKDSALFIVYYSVPPNEDLFSGMASWLSNVIASNSSKAINVTLSVCSVSYANLGKDLKAAVGNRTFFPVIGIYTTSDLTKAKVMQILFDKHGDYYVLKEDWIPILYVYYMTYVEYHAQRPVLKLPNVSGVAETFRAPKLLLNETPVIGSPSAKYYLVIYEDVYCPYCAKFYADSLPTIEELVKNNTFAIVLKNFIVHGEAIPLHRNITAMYLATQNSAAVLEVMKAIYGLVGGNIYPSADQVANIVRSVSGYTDFNTTVDAVDKVIAEDTEEGWSYGVYGTPGLLIWSREHGRGVVIVGYATAENLLKIARTYLS
;
A
#
# COMPACT_ATOMS: atom_id res chain seq x y z
N MET A 1 -54.19 -40.78 -6.85
CA MET A 1 -54.50 -40.86 -8.30
C MET A 1 -54.69 -39.43 -8.80
N LYS A 2 -53.79 -38.94 -9.67
CA LYS A 2 -53.85 -37.72 -10.53
C LYS A 2 -54.12 -36.36 -9.83
N ARG A 3 -53.15 -35.43 -9.82
CA ARG A 3 -52.89 -34.39 -10.86
C ARG A 3 -54.14 -33.49 -11.02
N THR A 4 -54.12 -32.15 -10.97
CA THR A 4 -53.10 -31.22 -11.50
C THR A 4 -53.52 -29.75 -11.26
N THR A 5 -52.52 -28.88 -11.06
CA THR A 5 -52.33 -27.49 -11.58
C THR A 5 -53.08 -26.23 -11.08
N LEU A 6 -52.29 -25.14 -11.20
CA LEU A 6 -52.57 -23.70 -11.32
C LEU A 6 -52.90 -22.95 -10.02
N ALA A 7 -52.57 -21.68 -9.82
CA ALA A 7 -51.56 -20.72 -10.29
C ALA A 7 -52.00 -19.38 -9.64
N ILE A 8 -51.04 -18.62 -9.08
CA ILE A 8 -50.86 -17.17 -9.33
C ILE A 8 -51.95 -16.16 -8.84
N ILE A 9 -51.45 -15.17 -8.07
CA ILE A 9 -51.80 -13.72 -8.00
C ILE A 9 -52.79 -13.17 -6.95
N ALA A 10 -52.24 -12.15 -6.26
CA ALA A 10 -52.79 -10.92 -5.68
C ALA A 10 -53.86 -10.97 -4.59
N ILE A 11 -53.51 -10.34 -3.46
CA ILE A 11 -54.46 -9.53 -2.72
C ILE A 11 -54.07 -8.06 -2.90
N ALA A 12 -54.95 -7.37 -3.61
CA ALA A 12 -55.00 -5.92 -3.73
C ALA A 12 -55.48 -5.31 -2.40
N VAL A 13 -54.86 -4.20 -1.99
CA VAL A 13 -55.39 -3.33 -0.94
C VAL A 13 -56.32 -2.31 -1.61
N ILE A 14 -57.57 -2.33 -1.15
CA ILE A 14 -58.67 -1.47 -1.60
C ILE A 14 -58.54 -0.08 -0.99
N VAL A 15 -58.77 0.90 -1.85
CA VAL A 15 -58.96 2.34 -1.60
C VAL A 15 -60.25 2.57 -0.81
N ILE A 16 -60.20 3.36 0.26
CA ILE A 16 -61.35 4.08 0.80
C ILE A 16 -61.08 5.58 0.67
N ALA A 17 -62.02 6.26 0.03
CA ALA A 17 -62.02 7.67 -0.28
C ALA A 17 -62.86 8.48 0.73
N ALA A 18 -62.50 9.77 0.82
CA ALA A 18 -63.33 10.94 1.09
C ALA A 18 -63.74 11.27 2.53
N GLY A 19 -63.23 12.41 3.00
CA GLY A 19 -63.73 13.13 4.19
C GLY A 19 -62.68 14.13 4.67
N GLY A 20 -62.73 15.35 4.16
CA GLY A 20 -61.68 16.35 4.32
C GLY A 20 -61.45 16.84 5.75
N VAL A 21 -60.17 17.02 6.08
CA VAL A 21 -59.61 18.22 6.70
C VAL A 21 -58.22 18.36 6.12
N ALA A 22 -57.95 19.50 5.48
CA ALA A 22 -56.62 19.88 5.05
C ALA A 22 -55.77 20.20 6.30
N THR A 23 -55.20 19.18 6.92
CA THR A 23 -53.99 19.34 7.72
C THR A 23 -52.83 19.09 6.78
N LEU A 24 -52.16 20.19 6.42
CA LEU A 24 -50.81 20.16 5.87
C LEU A 24 -49.94 19.46 6.93
N LEU A 25 -49.91 18.12 6.90
CA LEU A 25 -48.80 17.36 7.44
C LEU A 25 -47.63 17.74 6.55
N VAL A 26 -46.97 18.83 6.95
CA VAL A 26 -45.54 18.99 6.75
C VAL A 26 -44.96 17.70 7.29
N LEU A 27 -44.81 16.71 6.41
CA LEU A 27 -43.79 15.70 6.56
C LEU A 27 -42.57 16.51 6.97
N PRO A 28 -42.05 16.36 8.20
CA PRO A 28 -40.72 16.88 8.43
C PRO A 28 -39.93 16.27 7.29
N LYS A 29 -39.28 17.11 6.47
CA LYS A 29 -38.22 16.65 5.57
C LYS A 29 -37.55 15.56 6.36
N LEU A 30 -37.69 14.31 5.91
CA LEU A 30 -36.91 13.20 6.42
C LEU A 30 -35.51 13.78 6.38
N LEU A 31 -35.00 14.14 7.56
CA LEU A 31 -33.75 14.85 7.70
C LEU A 31 -32.79 13.87 7.09
N THR A 32 -32.42 14.11 5.82
CA THR A 32 -31.32 13.43 5.20
C THR A 32 -30.22 13.63 6.22
N PRO A 33 -29.72 12.55 6.87
CA PRO A 33 -28.73 12.70 7.92
C PRO A 33 -27.66 13.62 7.35
N PRO A 34 -27.23 14.68 8.08
CA PRO A 34 -26.30 15.65 7.54
C PRO A 34 -25.16 14.85 6.94
N SER A 35 -24.97 14.99 5.61
CA SER A 35 -24.06 14.16 4.83
C SER A 35 -22.76 14.07 5.61
N PRO A 36 -22.45 12.92 6.23
CA PRO A 36 -21.26 12.85 7.00
C PRO A 36 -20.18 12.76 5.93
N GLN A 37 -19.38 13.82 5.77
CA GLN A 37 -17.91 13.73 5.85
C GLN A 37 -17.09 14.83 5.18
N CYS A 38 -17.67 15.76 4.43
CA CYS A 38 -16.95 16.97 4.01
C CYS A 38 -17.89 18.18 4.03
N PRO A 39 -18.25 18.69 5.22
CA PRO A 39 -19.34 19.67 5.35
C PRO A 39 -19.07 20.95 4.55
N GLY A 40 -20.10 21.38 3.80
CA GLY A 40 -20.14 22.69 3.13
C GLY A 40 -19.54 22.76 1.72
N LYS A 41 -19.32 21.63 1.02
CA LYS A 41 -18.67 21.64 -0.29
C LYS A 41 -19.48 20.85 -1.34
N ASP A 42 -19.81 21.51 -2.45
CA ASP A 42 -20.56 20.90 -3.58
C ASP A 42 -19.75 19.82 -4.31
N SER A 43 -18.42 19.86 -4.18
CA SER A 43 -17.50 18.85 -4.71
C SER A 43 -16.22 18.78 -3.88
N ALA A 44 -15.79 17.57 -3.57
CA ALA A 44 -14.63 17.32 -2.71
C ALA A 44 -13.79 16.15 -3.23
N LEU A 45 -12.46 16.31 -3.17
CA LEU A 45 -11.52 15.20 -3.17
C LEU A 45 -11.44 14.70 -1.71
N PHE A 46 -11.98 13.52 -1.45
CA PHE A 46 -11.90 12.90 -0.14
C PHE A 46 -10.74 11.90 -0.06
N ILE A 47 -10.12 11.83 1.11
CA ILE A 47 -9.04 10.91 1.45
C ILE A 47 -9.47 10.12 2.68
N VAL A 48 -9.78 8.85 2.48
CA VAL A 48 -10.06 7.95 3.59
C VAL A 48 -8.74 7.37 4.08
N TYR A 49 -8.42 7.56 5.35
CA TYR A 49 -7.28 6.90 6.00
C TYR A 49 -7.74 5.93 7.07
N TYR A 50 -6.92 4.93 7.40
CA TYR A 50 -7.29 3.96 8.41
C TYR A 50 -6.79 4.38 9.79
N SER A 51 -5.47 4.36 10.01
CA SER A 51 -4.84 4.79 11.27
C SER A 51 -3.83 5.92 11.09
N VAL A 52 -3.24 6.07 9.91
CA VAL A 52 -2.24 7.11 9.68
C VAL A 52 -2.87 8.27 8.89
N PRO A 53 -3.10 9.44 9.50
CA PRO A 53 -3.71 10.56 8.80
C PRO A 53 -2.82 11.06 7.66
N PRO A 54 -3.41 11.44 6.51
CA PRO A 54 -2.67 11.96 5.37
C PRO A 54 -2.22 13.40 5.65
N ASN A 55 -1.24 13.84 4.88
CA ASN A 55 -0.87 15.26 4.81
C ASN A 55 -1.73 15.97 3.75
N GLU A 56 -2.81 16.65 4.18
CA GLU A 56 -3.80 17.27 3.28
C GLU A 56 -3.23 18.31 2.31
N ASP A 57 -2.14 18.99 2.67
CA ASP A 57 -1.45 19.93 1.78
C ASP A 57 -1.01 19.23 0.49
N LEU A 58 -0.54 17.99 0.61
CA LEU A 58 -0.17 17.18 -0.53
C LEU A 58 -1.38 16.90 -1.40
N PHE A 59 -2.55 16.63 -0.86
CA PHE A 59 -3.71 16.31 -1.71
C PHE A 59 -4.32 17.54 -2.41
N SER A 60 -3.93 18.76 -2.01
CA SER A 60 -4.43 20.00 -2.62
C SER A 60 -3.93 20.20 -4.06
N GLY A 61 -2.68 19.82 -4.32
CA GLY A 61 -2.12 19.78 -5.67
C GLY A 61 -2.86 18.79 -6.57
N MET A 62 -3.09 17.58 -6.06
CA MET A 62 -3.86 16.55 -6.77
C MET A 62 -5.31 16.98 -7.04
N ALA A 63 -5.98 17.64 -6.09
CA ALA A 63 -7.35 18.14 -6.27
C ALA A 63 -7.43 19.16 -7.41
N SER A 64 -6.45 20.06 -7.48
CA SER A 64 -6.34 21.07 -8.55
C SER A 64 -6.07 20.42 -9.90
N TRP A 65 -5.14 19.46 -9.95
CA TRP A 65 -4.83 18.70 -11.15
C TRP A 65 -6.05 17.91 -11.66
N LEU A 66 -6.75 17.18 -10.79
CA LEU A 66 -7.97 16.43 -11.14
C LEU A 66 -9.07 17.36 -11.67
N SER A 67 -9.28 18.52 -11.04
CA SER A 67 -10.24 19.53 -11.51
C SER A 67 -9.96 19.95 -12.96
N ASN A 68 -8.70 20.24 -13.29
CA ASN A 68 -8.26 20.60 -14.64
C ASN A 68 -8.40 19.44 -15.64
N VAL A 69 -8.05 18.22 -15.21
CA VAL A 69 -8.16 17.00 -16.01
C VAL A 69 -9.61 16.70 -16.38
N ILE A 70 -10.54 16.82 -15.43
CA ILE A 70 -11.98 16.66 -15.64
C ILE A 70 -12.50 17.70 -16.64
N ALA A 71 -12.14 18.97 -16.46
CA ALA A 71 -12.54 20.04 -17.38
C ALA A 71 -12.01 19.81 -18.80
N SER A 72 -10.73 19.47 -18.94
CA SER A 72 -10.13 19.20 -20.25
C SER A 72 -10.76 17.98 -20.95
N ASN A 73 -10.92 16.87 -20.22
CA ASN A 73 -11.45 15.61 -20.78
C ASN A 73 -12.95 15.63 -21.07
N SER A 74 -13.66 16.65 -20.57
CA SER A 74 -15.07 16.88 -20.88
C SER A 74 -15.28 17.96 -21.94
N SER A 75 -14.22 18.40 -22.63
CA SER A 75 -14.27 19.57 -23.54
C SER A 75 -14.85 20.81 -22.85
N LYS A 76 -14.54 20.99 -21.57
CA LYS A 76 -15.04 22.03 -20.66
C LYS A 76 -16.54 21.95 -20.34
N ALA A 77 -17.21 20.85 -20.69
CA ALA A 77 -18.62 20.64 -20.34
C ALA A 77 -18.85 20.40 -18.84
N ILE A 78 -17.81 19.97 -18.13
CA ILE A 78 -17.81 19.77 -16.68
C ILE A 78 -16.76 20.69 -16.07
N ASN A 79 -17.18 21.62 -15.22
CA ASN A 79 -16.28 22.48 -14.46
C ASN A 79 -16.51 22.26 -12.97
N VAL A 80 -15.59 21.56 -12.33
CA VAL A 80 -15.67 21.22 -10.90
C VAL A 80 -14.41 21.74 -10.23
N THR A 81 -14.58 22.41 -9.09
CA THR A 81 -13.46 22.77 -8.22
C THR A 81 -13.46 21.81 -7.04
N LEU A 82 -12.46 20.94 -7.00
CA LEU A 82 -12.32 19.97 -5.92
C LEU A 82 -11.59 20.59 -4.74
N SER A 83 -12.18 20.35 -3.59
CA SER A 83 -11.65 20.76 -2.30
C SER A 83 -11.18 19.54 -1.52
N VAL A 84 -10.09 19.66 -0.78
CA VAL A 84 -9.54 18.52 -0.01
C VAL A 84 -10.31 18.29 1.28
N CYS A 85 -10.41 17.02 1.66
CA CYS A 85 -11.05 16.57 2.88
C CYS A 85 -10.49 15.20 3.27
N SER A 86 -9.88 15.06 4.46
CA SER A 86 -9.52 13.74 4.99
C SER A 86 -10.52 13.24 6.02
N VAL A 87 -10.75 11.92 6.03
CA VAL A 87 -11.70 11.26 6.92
C VAL A 87 -11.14 9.92 7.39
N SER A 88 -11.27 9.62 8.68
CA SER A 88 -10.95 8.29 9.18
C SER A 88 -11.99 7.27 8.71
N TYR A 89 -11.54 6.08 8.29
CA TYR A 89 -12.40 4.95 7.93
C TYR A 89 -13.45 4.64 9.01
N ALA A 90 -13.09 4.78 10.29
CA ALA A 90 -13.99 4.56 11.42
C ALA A 90 -15.20 5.51 11.41
N ASN A 91 -15.01 6.72 10.89
CA ASN A 91 -16.00 7.78 10.87
C ASN A 91 -16.83 7.78 9.58
N LEU A 92 -16.63 6.83 8.65
CA LEU A 92 -17.31 6.79 7.35
C LEU A 92 -18.82 6.53 7.42
N GLY A 93 -19.54 7.11 6.47
CA GLY A 93 -20.98 6.97 6.31
C GLY A 93 -21.26 5.61 5.69
N LYS A 94 -22.46 5.06 5.90
CA LYS A 94 -22.79 3.70 5.47
C LYS A 94 -22.47 3.44 3.99
N ASP A 95 -22.82 4.40 3.12
CA ASP A 95 -22.67 4.25 1.68
C ASP A 95 -21.21 4.29 1.23
N LEU A 96 -20.45 5.29 1.68
CA LEU A 96 -19.03 5.39 1.37
C LEU A 96 -18.23 4.24 2.00
N LYS A 97 -18.59 3.82 3.22
CA LYS A 97 -17.99 2.66 3.90
C LYS A 97 -18.24 1.37 3.13
N ALA A 98 -19.42 1.19 2.54
CA ALA A 98 -19.71 0.06 1.66
C ALA A 98 -18.87 0.12 0.37
N ALA A 99 -18.70 1.31 -0.22
CA ALA A 99 -17.91 1.50 -1.43
C ALA A 99 -16.40 1.22 -1.24
N VAL A 100 -15.86 1.50 -0.05
CA VAL A 100 -14.42 1.33 0.25
C VAL A 100 -14.12 0.14 1.18
N GLY A 101 -15.13 -0.63 1.57
CA GLY A 101 -15.02 -1.66 2.60
C GLY A 101 -14.14 -2.86 2.23
N ASN A 102 -13.98 -3.14 0.93
CA ASN A 102 -13.14 -4.22 0.43
C ASN A 102 -11.74 -3.75 0.01
N ARG A 103 -11.39 -2.49 0.26
CA ARG A 103 -10.07 -1.95 -0.11
C ARG A 103 -9.01 -2.55 0.79
N THR A 104 -7.88 -2.91 0.20
CA THR A 104 -6.74 -3.45 0.95
C THR A 104 -5.58 -2.47 1.09
N PHE A 105 -5.72 -1.27 0.53
CA PHE A 105 -4.77 -0.17 0.68
C PHE A 105 -5.44 1.11 1.15
N PHE A 106 -4.72 1.84 1.99
CA PHE A 106 -5.07 3.18 2.43
C PHE A 106 -3.85 4.10 2.30
N PRO A 107 -4.02 5.39 2.03
CA PRO A 107 -5.28 6.09 1.89
C PRO A 107 -6.10 5.68 0.64
N VAL A 108 -7.43 5.65 0.77
CA VAL A 108 -8.34 5.55 -0.36
C VAL A 108 -8.69 6.95 -0.83
N ILE A 109 -8.41 7.23 -2.10
CA ILE A 109 -8.69 8.52 -2.72
C ILE A 109 -10.03 8.42 -3.46
N GLY A 110 -10.86 9.46 -3.37
CA GLY A 110 -12.05 9.55 -4.20
C GLY A 110 -12.57 10.96 -4.32
N ILE A 111 -13.59 11.12 -5.16
CA ILE A 111 -14.28 12.38 -5.42
C ILE A 111 -15.72 12.21 -5.01
N TYR A 112 -16.23 13.15 -4.24
CA TYR A 112 -17.65 13.36 -4.05
C TYR A 112 -18.09 14.54 -4.90
N THR A 113 -19.12 14.37 -5.72
CA THR A 113 -19.74 15.45 -6.49
C THR A 113 -21.13 15.04 -6.99
N THR A 114 -22.04 16.02 -7.06
CA THR A 114 -23.34 15.84 -7.73
C THR A 114 -23.25 15.98 -9.25
N SER A 115 -22.12 16.47 -9.77
CA SER A 115 -21.88 16.53 -11.21
C SER A 115 -21.63 15.14 -11.77
N ASP A 116 -22.28 14.82 -12.90
CA ASP A 116 -22.04 13.54 -13.55
C ASP A 116 -20.70 13.52 -14.30
N LEU A 117 -19.67 12.98 -13.64
CA LEU A 117 -18.32 12.89 -14.19
C LEU A 117 -18.17 11.81 -15.26
N THR A 118 -19.23 11.06 -15.59
CA THR A 118 -19.14 10.00 -16.61
C THR A 118 -18.79 10.54 -17.99
N LYS A 119 -19.01 11.82 -18.30
CA LYS A 119 -18.57 12.41 -19.58
C LYS A 119 -17.07 12.65 -19.67
N ALA A 120 -16.35 12.66 -18.55
CA ALA A 120 -14.89 12.73 -18.54
C ALA A 120 -14.31 11.31 -18.65
N LYS A 121 -13.79 10.94 -19.83
CA LYS A 121 -13.29 9.59 -20.12
C LYS A 121 -12.26 9.08 -19.08
N VAL A 122 -11.36 9.97 -18.64
CA VAL A 122 -10.36 9.69 -17.61
C VAL A 122 -10.99 9.22 -16.28
N MET A 123 -12.17 9.72 -15.93
CA MET A 123 -12.86 9.33 -14.69
C MET A 123 -13.36 7.90 -14.75
N GLN A 124 -13.82 7.44 -15.92
CA GLN A 124 -14.23 6.04 -16.10
C GLN A 124 -13.03 5.08 -16.04
N ILE A 125 -11.84 5.54 -16.46
CA ILE A 125 -10.61 4.76 -16.44
C ILE A 125 -10.14 4.60 -15.00
N LEU A 126 -10.06 5.71 -14.26
CA LEU A 126 -9.41 5.75 -12.94
C LEU A 126 -10.34 5.43 -11.76
N PHE A 127 -11.64 5.70 -11.86
CA PHE A 127 -12.55 5.64 -10.72
C PHE A 127 -13.74 4.70 -10.96
N ASP A 128 -14.21 4.08 -9.89
CA ASP A 128 -15.48 3.35 -9.80
C ASP A 128 -16.57 4.29 -9.28
N LYS A 129 -17.75 4.31 -9.92
CA LYS A 129 -18.88 5.15 -9.50
C LYS A 129 -19.77 4.40 -8.51
N HIS A 130 -20.04 5.03 -7.37
CA HIS A 130 -20.91 4.56 -6.29
C HIS A 130 -21.85 5.70 -5.87
N GLY A 131 -23.01 5.83 -6.52
CA GLY A 131 -23.89 6.99 -6.32
C GLY A 131 -23.18 8.29 -6.71
N ASP A 132 -23.04 9.21 -5.76
CA ASP A 132 -22.35 10.50 -5.92
C ASP A 132 -20.85 10.44 -5.59
N TYR A 133 -20.33 9.24 -5.32
CA TYR A 133 -18.92 9.00 -5.06
C TYR A 133 -18.24 8.36 -6.28
N TYR A 134 -17.04 8.83 -6.58
CA TYR A 134 -16.12 8.24 -7.53
C TYR A 134 -14.89 7.79 -6.74
N VAL A 135 -14.71 6.50 -6.53
CA VAL A 135 -13.63 5.93 -5.72
C VAL A 135 -12.51 5.49 -6.64
N LEU A 136 -11.28 5.91 -6.37
CA LEU A 136 -10.12 5.53 -7.17
C LEU A 136 -9.99 4.00 -7.16
N LYS A 137 -9.84 3.40 -8.35
CA LYS A 137 -9.59 1.97 -8.51
C LYS A 137 -8.26 1.61 -7.84
N GLU A 138 -8.28 0.54 -7.08
CA GLU A 138 -7.14 0.14 -6.25
C GLU A 138 -5.88 -0.20 -7.05
N ASP A 139 -6.01 -0.73 -8.26
CA ASP A 139 -4.86 -1.02 -9.13
C ASP A 139 -4.10 0.25 -9.55
N TRP A 140 -4.74 1.42 -9.49
CA TRP A 140 -4.11 2.70 -9.77
C TRP A 140 -3.47 3.36 -8.55
N ILE A 141 -3.77 2.88 -7.33
CA ILE A 141 -3.21 3.44 -6.09
C ILE A 141 -1.69 3.42 -6.14
N PRO A 142 -1.00 2.26 -6.31
CA PRO A 142 0.46 2.22 -6.37
C PRO A 142 1.04 3.21 -7.39
N ILE A 143 0.54 3.21 -8.62
CA ILE A 143 1.05 4.05 -9.72
C ILE A 143 0.88 5.54 -9.39
N LEU A 144 -0.30 5.92 -8.90
CA LEU A 144 -0.56 7.31 -8.52
C LEU A 144 0.30 7.72 -7.34
N TYR A 145 0.51 6.84 -6.35
CA TYR A 145 1.45 7.11 -5.26
C TYR A 145 2.87 7.28 -5.80
N VAL A 146 3.37 6.39 -6.65
CA VAL A 146 4.70 6.52 -7.26
C VAL A 146 4.83 7.85 -7.99
N TYR A 147 3.92 8.15 -8.92
CA TYR A 147 3.96 9.35 -9.75
C TYR A 147 3.85 10.62 -8.91
N TYR A 148 2.91 10.63 -7.96
CA TYR A 148 2.67 11.77 -7.10
C TYR A 148 3.79 11.97 -6.09
N MET A 149 4.32 10.88 -5.52
CA MET A 149 5.42 10.92 -4.57
C MET A 149 6.72 11.33 -5.23
N THR A 150 7.08 10.76 -6.38
CA THR A 150 8.27 11.24 -7.10
C THR A 150 8.15 12.72 -7.46
N TYR A 151 6.98 13.17 -7.90
CA TYR A 151 6.77 14.59 -8.21
C TYR A 151 6.85 15.48 -6.96
N VAL A 152 6.18 15.10 -5.88
CA VAL A 152 6.05 15.97 -4.70
C VAL A 152 7.19 15.82 -3.70
N GLU A 153 7.79 14.66 -3.52
CA GLU A 153 9.03 14.54 -2.75
C GLU A 153 10.14 15.35 -3.39
N TYR A 154 10.27 15.28 -4.72
CA TYR A 154 11.27 16.04 -5.46
C TYR A 154 11.09 17.56 -5.32
N HIS A 155 9.84 18.06 -5.31
CA HIS A 155 9.57 19.50 -5.29
C HIS A 155 9.22 20.10 -3.91
N ALA A 156 8.63 19.33 -3.01
CA ALA A 156 8.12 19.81 -1.73
C ALA A 156 8.85 19.25 -0.51
N GLN A 157 9.59 18.13 -0.63
CA GLN A 157 10.27 17.46 0.48
C GLN A 157 9.33 17.15 1.68
N ARG A 158 8.09 16.75 1.43
CA ARG A 158 7.09 16.46 2.47
C ARG A 158 6.56 15.02 2.37
N PRO A 159 6.36 14.30 3.50
CA PRO A 159 5.85 12.92 3.48
C PRO A 159 4.34 12.85 3.25
N VAL A 160 3.89 11.81 2.52
CA VAL A 160 2.46 11.56 2.17
C VAL A 160 1.58 11.28 3.38
N LEU A 161 2.08 10.45 4.28
CA LEU A 161 1.49 10.22 5.58
C LEU A 161 2.15 11.15 6.61
N LYS A 162 1.42 11.56 7.65
CA LYS A 162 1.99 12.32 8.77
C LYS A 162 2.83 11.42 9.67
N LEU A 163 3.92 10.89 9.12
CA LEU A 163 4.93 10.13 9.83
C LEU A 163 6.15 11.00 10.09
N PRO A 164 6.71 10.98 11.31
CA PRO A 164 7.92 11.73 11.60
C PRO A 164 9.11 11.13 10.84
N ASN A 165 9.81 11.96 10.07
CA ASN A 165 11.12 11.66 9.48
C ASN A 165 11.19 10.40 8.57
N VAL A 166 10.07 9.98 7.98
CA VAL A 166 10.04 8.92 6.95
C VAL A 166 9.03 9.23 5.86
N SER A 167 9.32 8.72 4.66
CA SER A 167 8.40 8.74 3.51
C SER A 167 7.50 7.51 3.52
N GLY A 168 6.38 7.59 4.24
CA GLY A 168 5.33 6.56 4.19
C GLY A 168 4.43 6.72 2.98
N VAL A 169 4.12 5.62 2.29
CA VAL A 169 3.28 5.62 1.08
C VAL A 169 1.86 5.11 1.36
N ALA A 170 1.70 4.09 2.20
CA ALA A 170 0.40 3.48 2.43
C ALA A 170 0.31 2.64 3.73
N GLU A 171 -0.91 2.45 4.22
CA GLU A 171 -1.28 1.31 5.05
C GLU A 171 -1.83 0.20 4.15
N THR A 172 -1.56 -1.06 4.48
CA THR A 172 -2.01 -2.23 3.71
C THR A 172 -2.63 -3.30 4.61
N PHE A 173 -3.63 -4.00 4.07
CA PHE A 173 -4.23 -5.20 4.63
C PHE A 173 -3.80 -6.46 3.86
N ARG A 174 -2.93 -6.32 2.85
CA ARG A 174 -2.33 -7.47 2.17
C ARG A 174 -1.12 -7.94 2.99
N ALA A 175 -1.17 -9.20 3.43
CA ALA A 175 -0.07 -9.80 4.16
C ALA A 175 1.10 -10.10 3.22
N PRO A 176 2.36 -9.90 3.67
CA PRO A 176 3.52 -10.32 2.89
C PRO A 176 3.56 -11.84 2.72
N LYS A 177 4.00 -12.30 1.55
CA LYS A 177 4.20 -13.70 1.20
C LYS A 177 5.46 -14.22 1.89
N LEU A 178 5.29 -15.20 2.77
CA LEU A 178 6.36 -15.85 3.53
C LEU A 178 6.47 -17.32 3.16
N LEU A 179 7.02 -17.58 1.99
CA LEU A 179 7.37 -18.93 1.56
C LEU A 179 8.73 -19.27 2.18
N LEU A 180 8.74 -19.91 3.36
CA LEU A 180 9.98 -20.14 4.15
C LEU A 180 11.04 -20.98 3.43
N ASN A 181 10.69 -21.64 2.32
CA ASN A 181 11.63 -22.35 1.45
C ASN A 181 12.30 -21.43 0.40
N GLU A 182 11.79 -20.22 0.21
CA GLU A 182 12.17 -19.28 -0.85
C GLU A 182 12.50 -17.87 -0.31
N THR A 183 12.00 -17.50 0.87
CA THR A 183 12.16 -16.19 1.50
C THR A 183 12.96 -16.27 2.81
N PRO A 184 14.16 -15.66 2.88
CA PRO A 184 14.94 -15.59 4.11
C PRO A 184 14.19 -14.84 5.23
N VAL A 185 13.94 -15.54 6.33
CA VAL A 185 13.37 -14.97 7.56
C VAL A 185 14.37 -15.11 8.71
N ILE A 186 14.74 -13.98 9.32
CA ILE A 186 15.64 -13.91 10.48
C ILE A 186 14.83 -13.58 11.73
N GLY A 187 14.95 -14.43 12.74
CA GLY A 187 14.17 -14.33 13.98
C GLY A 187 13.03 -15.34 14.05
N SER A 188 12.14 -15.16 15.02
CA SER A 188 10.99 -16.05 15.17
C SER A 188 9.91 -15.75 14.13
N PRO A 189 9.39 -16.77 13.40
CA PRO A 189 8.17 -16.61 12.60
C PRO A 189 6.95 -16.18 13.42
N SER A 190 7.00 -16.31 14.76
CA SER A 190 5.95 -15.84 15.66
C SER A 190 6.16 -14.42 16.19
N ALA A 191 7.18 -13.69 15.72
CA ALA A 191 7.46 -12.32 16.17
C ALA A 191 6.23 -11.40 16.03
N LYS A 192 6.18 -10.35 16.86
CA LYS A 192 5.02 -9.45 16.89
C LYS A 192 4.82 -8.75 15.55
N TYR A 193 5.93 -8.28 14.95
CA TYR A 193 5.94 -7.65 13.64
C TYR A 193 6.90 -8.36 12.70
N TYR A 194 6.58 -8.31 11.40
CA TYR A 194 7.57 -8.55 10.36
C TYR A 194 8.07 -7.21 9.83
N LEU A 195 9.38 -7.07 9.70
CA LEU A 195 10.02 -6.03 8.92
C LEU A 195 10.44 -6.66 7.60
N VAL A 196 9.66 -6.44 6.56
CA VAL A 196 9.98 -6.88 5.20
C VAL A 196 10.82 -5.81 4.52
N ILE A 197 11.97 -6.21 3.98
CA ILE A 197 12.96 -5.33 3.36
C ILE A 197 13.09 -5.74 1.89
N TYR A 198 12.56 -4.90 1.01
CA TYR A 198 12.72 -4.97 -0.44
C TYR A 198 13.98 -4.20 -0.82
N GLU A 199 14.99 -4.90 -1.32
CA GLU A 199 16.32 -4.32 -1.47
C GLU A 199 17.07 -4.74 -2.73
N ASP A 200 18.04 -3.91 -3.07
CA ASP A 200 18.98 -4.05 -4.16
C ASP A 200 20.40 -3.99 -3.58
N VAL A 201 21.27 -4.95 -3.90
CA VAL A 201 22.61 -5.03 -3.30
C VAL A 201 23.53 -3.86 -3.63
N TYR A 202 23.23 -3.06 -4.67
CA TYR A 202 23.96 -1.84 -5.02
C TYR A 202 23.32 -0.56 -4.48
N CYS A 203 22.22 -0.65 -3.75
CA CYS A 203 21.55 0.51 -3.17
C CYS A 203 22.36 1.14 -2.02
N PRO A 204 22.84 2.40 -2.15
CA PRO A 204 23.60 3.05 -1.07
C PRO A 204 22.75 3.38 0.16
N TYR A 205 21.45 3.64 0.00
CA TYR A 205 20.55 3.83 1.14
C TYR A 205 20.25 2.55 1.90
N CYS A 206 20.32 1.40 1.22
CA CYS A 206 20.20 0.08 1.82
C CYS A 206 21.48 -0.23 2.61
N ALA A 207 22.65 0.10 2.05
CA ALA A 207 23.90 0.04 2.79
C ALA A 207 23.88 0.91 4.05
N LYS A 208 23.35 2.14 3.94
CA LYS A 208 23.12 3.02 5.09
C LYS A 208 22.16 2.41 6.11
N PHE A 209 21.07 1.78 5.67
CA PHE A 209 20.13 1.09 6.56
C PHE A 209 20.82 -0.05 7.35
N TYR A 210 21.65 -0.85 6.68
CA TYR A 210 22.42 -1.93 7.29
C TYR A 210 23.45 -1.41 8.29
N ALA A 211 24.09 -0.28 8.02
CA ALA A 211 25.05 0.33 8.94
C ALA A 211 24.37 0.94 10.18
N ASP A 212 23.30 1.72 9.96
CA ASP A 212 22.75 2.59 11.00
C ASP A 212 21.60 1.96 11.80
N SER A 213 20.76 1.15 11.13
CA SER A 213 19.48 0.69 11.70
C SER A 213 19.48 -0.79 12.02
N LEU A 214 20.08 -1.62 11.16
CA LEU A 214 20.06 -3.07 11.33
C LEU A 214 20.59 -3.55 12.70
N PRO A 215 21.67 -3.00 13.29
CA PRO A 215 22.14 -3.45 14.60
C PRO A 215 21.08 -3.31 15.71
N THR A 216 20.32 -2.22 15.69
CA THR A 216 19.21 -2.02 16.64
C THR A 216 18.04 -2.95 16.33
N ILE A 217 17.74 -3.19 15.04
CA ILE A 217 16.71 -4.15 14.64
C ILE A 217 17.10 -5.58 15.06
N GLU A 218 18.36 -5.98 14.95
CA GLU A 218 18.85 -7.30 15.39
C GLU A 218 18.61 -7.52 16.90
N GLU A 219 18.76 -6.48 17.74
CA GLU A 219 18.38 -6.57 19.16
C GLU A 219 16.87 -6.74 19.36
N LEU A 220 16.05 -6.10 18.53
CA LEU A 220 14.60 -6.28 18.52
C LEU A 220 14.16 -7.64 17.93
N VAL A 221 15.02 -8.28 17.14
CA VAL A 221 14.81 -9.67 16.70
C VAL A 221 15.05 -10.63 17.85
N LYS A 222 16.11 -10.42 18.65
CA LYS A 222 16.42 -11.27 19.83
C LYS A 222 15.30 -11.32 20.86
N ASN A 223 14.51 -10.25 21.00
CA ASN A 223 13.37 -10.19 21.92
C ASN A 223 12.00 -10.47 21.27
N ASN A 224 11.97 -10.99 20.04
CA ASN A 224 10.76 -11.31 19.27
C ASN A 224 9.85 -10.10 18.94
N THR A 225 10.34 -8.87 19.04
CA THR A 225 9.58 -7.69 18.57
C THR A 225 9.46 -7.73 17.05
N PHE A 226 10.58 -7.94 16.35
CA PHE A 226 10.62 -8.07 14.89
C PHE A 226 11.09 -9.46 14.46
N ALA A 227 10.66 -9.90 13.29
CA ALA A 227 11.45 -10.78 12.43
C ALA A 227 11.75 -10.03 11.14
N ILE A 228 12.95 -10.20 10.61
CA ILE A 228 13.37 -9.59 9.35
C ILE A 228 13.03 -10.55 8.22
N VAL A 229 12.42 -10.04 7.16
CA VAL A 229 12.10 -10.78 5.94
C VAL A 229 12.81 -10.10 4.79
N LEU A 230 13.76 -10.78 4.16
CA LEU A 230 14.54 -10.21 3.06
C LEU A 230 13.89 -10.56 1.72
N LYS A 231 13.73 -9.55 0.86
CA LYS A 231 13.05 -9.63 -0.43
C LYS A 231 13.88 -8.97 -1.52
N ASN A 232 13.96 -9.62 -2.68
CA ASN A 232 14.64 -9.06 -3.83
C ASN A 232 13.80 -7.93 -4.44
N PHE A 233 14.41 -6.77 -4.68
CA PHE A 233 13.79 -5.67 -5.44
C PHE A 233 14.86 -4.93 -6.23
N ILE A 234 15.21 -5.49 -7.39
CA ILE A 234 16.38 -5.07 -8.16
C ILE A 234 16.05 -3.84 -8.99
N VAL A 235 16.72 -2.72 -8.70
CA VAL A 235 16.59 -1.45 -9.43
C VAL A 235 17.84 -1.13 -10.27
N HIS A 236 18.96 -1.79 -10.01
CA HIS A 236 20.19 -1.76 -10.81
C HIS A 236 20.33 -3.08 -11.58
N GLY A 237 20.22 -3.04 -12.92
CA GLY A 237 20.24 -4.25 -13.74
C GLY A 237 21.54 -5.06 -13.60
N GLU A 238 22.65 -4.39 -13.31
CA GLU A 238 23.96 -4.99 -13.08
C GLU A 238 24.02 -5.83 -11.79
N ALA A 239 23.08 -5.64 -10.86
CA ALA A 239 22.98 -6.37 -9.61
C ALA A 239 22.28 -7.73 -9.75
N ILE A 240 21.61 -8.00 -10.88
CA ILE A 240 20.92 -9.28 -11.16
C ILE A 240 21.80 -10.52 -10.87
N PRO A 241 23.02 -10.66 -11.42
CA PRO A 241 23.85 -11.83 -11.14
C PRO A 241 24.22 -11.99 -9.65
N LEU A 242 24.29 -10.89 -8.89
CA LEU A 242 24.59 -10.93 -7.46
C LEU A 242 23.39 -11.43 -6.67
N HIS A 243 22.19 -10.90 -6.94
CA HIS A 243 20.95 -11.38 -6.35
C HIS A 243 20.69 -12.86 -6.66
N ARG A 244 21.02 -13.31 -7.88
CA ARG A 244 20.94 -14.73 -8.25
C ARG A 244 21.83 -15.60 -7.36
N ASN A 245 23.08 -15.21 -7.12
CA ASN A 245 24.00 -15.97 -6.25
C ASN A 245 23.49 -16.06 -4.80
N ILE A 246 22.98 -14.97 -4.25
CA ILE A 246 22.46 -14.91 -2.88
C ILE A 246 21.18 -15.74 -2.74
N THR A 247 20.26 -15.60 -3.70
CA THR A 247 19.01 -16.38 -3.74
C THR A 247 19.30 -17.87 -3.93
N ALA A 248 20.23 -18.23 -4.83
CA ALA A 248 20.65 -19.61 -5.04
C ALA A 248 21.22 -20.24 -3.76
N MET A 249 22.06 -19.49 -3.03
CA MET A 249 22.55 -19.91 -1.72
C MET A 249 21.41 -20.20 -0.76
N TYR A 250 20.43 -19.29 -0.67
CA TYR A 250 19.30 -19.50 0.22
C TYR A 250 18.48 -20.72 -0.16
N LEU A 251 18.12 -20.88 -1.43
CA LEU A 251 17.33 -22.03 -1.91
C LEU A 251 18.00 -23.37 -1.60
N ALA A 252 19.33 -23.45 -1.76
CA ALA A 252 20.07 -24.66 -1.50
C ALA A 252 20.33 -24.95 -0.01
N THR A 253 20.53 -23.91 0.81
CA THR A 253 20.98 -24.09 2.21
C THR A 253 19.89 -23.86 3.25
N GLN A 254 18.83 -23.14 2.89
CA GLN A 254 17.76 -22.69 3.79
C GLN A 254 18.30 -21.92 5.02
N ASN A 255 19.48 -21.31 4.90
CA ASN A 255 20.16 -20.64 6.00
C ASN A 255 19.97 -19.12 5.91
N SER A 256 18.89 -18.62 6.53
CA SER A 256 18.59 -17.18 6.55
C SER A 256 19.68 -16.34 7.23
N ALA A 257 20.36 -16.90 8.24
CA ALA A 257 21.44 -16.19 8.93
C ALA A 257 22.64 -15.98 8.00
N ALA A 258 22.99 -16.98 7.18
CA ALA A 258 24.03 -16.83 6.16
C ALA A 258 23.66 -15.76 5.12
N VAL A 259 22.39 -15.67 4.70
CA VAL A 259 21.93 -14.58 3.82
C VAL A 259 22.16 -13.22 4.46
N LEU A 260 21.76 -13.04 5.72
CA LEU A 260 21.95 -11.77 6.41
C LEU A 260 23.44 -11.37 6.50
N GLU A 261 24.32 -12.32 6.79
CA GLU A 261 25.76 -12.06 6.87
C GLU A 261 26.39 -11.75 5.50
N VAL A 262 25.96 -12.42 4.42
CA VAL A 262 26.35 -12.06 3.05
C VAL A 262 25.90 -10.64 2.71
N MET A 263 24.65 -10.28 3.03
CA MET A 263 24.12 -8.94 2.79
C MET A 263 24.90 -7.89 3.58
N LYS A 264 25.22 -8.13 4.86
CA LYS A 264 26.06 -7.25 5.69
C LYS A 264 27.45 -7.06 5.09
N ALA A 265 28.08 -8.13 4.58
CA ALA A 265 29.39 -8.03 3.94
C ALA A 265 29.35 -7.20 2.64
N ILE A 266 28.35 -7.42 1.79
CA ILE A 266 28.18 -6.65 0.54
C ILE A 266 27.89 -5.18 0.84
N TYR A 267 26.97 -4.90 1.76
CA TYR A 267 26.64 -3.52 2.13
C TYR A 267 27.75 -2.81 2.89
N GLY A 268 28.63 -3.53 3.58
CA GLY A 268 29.88 -2.97 4.10
C GLY A 268 30.78 -2.40 3.00
N LEU A 269 30.83 -3.04 1.83
CA LEU A 269 31.56 -2.53 0.66
C LEU A 269 30.83 -1.35 0.01
N VAL A 270 29.53 -1.48 -0.23
CA VAL A 270 28.72 -0.45 -0.91
C VAL A 270 28.63 0.83 -0.07
N GLY A 271 28.56 0.72 1.26
CA GLY A 271 28.64 1.88 2.16
C GLY A 271 29.98 2.63 2.06
N GLY A 272 31.05 1.94 1.66
CA GLY A 272 32.34 2.52 1.31
C GLY A 272 32.48 2.96 -0.16
N ASN A 273 31.37 3.00 -0.90
CA ASN A 273 31.30 3.31 -2.33
C ASN A 273 32.07 2.31 -3.22
N ILE A 274 32.13 1.04 -2.78
CA ILE A 274 32.72 -0.07 -3.53
C ILE A 274 31.58 -1.00 -3.97
N TYR A 275 31.38 -1.12 -5.28
CA TYR A 275 30.36 -1.99 -5.87
C TYR A 275 31.01 -3.31 -6.29
N PRO A 276 30.78 -4.42 -5.57
CA PRO A 276 31.49 -5.67 -5.82
C PRO A 276 31.04 -6.33 -7.13
N SER A 277 31.97 -6.95 -7.85
CA SER A 277 31.62 -7.77 -9.02
C SER A 277 30.88 -9.06 -8.63
N ALA A 278 30.29 -9.73 -9.63
CA ALA A 278 29.66 -11.04 -9.43
C ALA A 278 30.63 -12.08 -8.82
N ASP A 279 31.90 -12.08 -9.23
CA ASP A 279 32.93 -12.98 -8.68
C ASP A 279 33.25 -12.66 -7.22
N GLN A 280 33.32 -11.38 -6.86
CA GLN A 280 33.53 -10.96 -5.47
C GLN A 280 32.35 -11.41 -4.60
N VAL A 281 31.11 -11.24 -5.07
CA VAL A 281 29.93 -11.74 -4.35
C VAL A 281 29.89 -13.26 -4.26
N ALA A 282 30.25 -13.98 -5.32
CA ALA A 282 30.37 -15.44 -5.27
C ALA A 282 31.41 -15.90 -4.23
N ASN A 283 32.52 -15.18 -4.11
CA ASN A 283 33.54 -15.46 -3.09
C ASN A 283 33.03 -15.17 -1.67
N ILE A 284 32.28 -14.08 -1.45
CA ILE A 284 31.64 -13.78 -0.16
C ILE A 284 30.65 -14.88 0.20
N VAL A 285 29.76 -15.26 -0.74
CA VAL A 285 28.79 -16.34 -0.57
C VAL A 285 29.49 -17.65 -0.19
N ARG A 286 30.57 -18.01 -0.88
CA ARG A 286 31.37 -19.20 -0.56
C ARG A 286 31.99 -19.13 0.83
N SER A 287 32.56 -17.97 1.19
CA SER A 287 33.20 -17.75 2.48
C SER A 287 32.22 -17.86 3.64
N VAL A 288 31.00 -17.35 3.49
CA VAL A 288 29.98 -17.35 4.54
C VAL A 288 29.25 -18.69 4.61
N SER A 289 28.86 -19.26 3.47
CA SER A 289 28.04 -20.48 3.43
C SER A 289 28.87 -21.77 3.56
N GLY A 290 30.14 -21.75 3.16
CA GLY A 290 30.97 -22.95 3.00
C GLY A 290 30.67 -23.76 1.73
N TYR A 291 29.71 -23.33 0.90
CA TYR A 291 29.33 -24.03 -0.33
C TYR A 291 29.94 -23.35 -1.55
N THR A 292 30.42 -24.17 -2.49
CA THR A 292 30.99 -23.72 -3.77
C THR A 292 30.04 -23.86 -4.94
N ASP A 293 29.01 -24.71 -4.78
CA ASP A 293 28.02 -25.03 -5.79
C ASP A 293 26.66 -25.23 -5.11
N PHE A 294 25.60 -24.77 -5.76
CA PHE A 294 24.23 -24.84 -5.26
C PHE A 294 23.40 -25.65 -6.25
N ASN A 295 22.80 -26.74 -5.77
CA ASN A 295 21.91 -27.58 -6.58
C ASN A 295 20.54 -26.91 -6.78
N THR A 296 20.52 -25.79 -7.51
CA THR A 296 19.33 -25.02 -7.86
C THR A 296 19.38 -24.60 -9.32
N THR A 297 18.22 -24.54 -9.98
CA THR A 297 18.14 -24.07 -11.36
C THR A 297 18.07 -22.55 -11.41
N VAL A 298 18.54 -21.97 -12.52
CA VAL A 298 18.38 -20.53 -12.78
C VAL A 298 16.91 -20.14 -12.83
N ASP A 299 16.05 -20.99 -13.41
CA ASP A 299 14.60 -20.74 -13.47
C ASP A 299 13.96 -20.65 -12.08
N ALA A 300 14.36 -21.50 -11.14
CA ALA A 300 13.85 -21.45 -9.77
C ALA A 300 14.28 -20.16 -9.06
N VAL A 301 15.54 -19.74 -9.27
CA VAL A 301 16.08 -18.49 -8.71
C VAL A 301 15.38 -17.27 -9.30
N ASP A 302 15.27 -17.21 -10.62
CA ASP A 302 14.64 -16.08 -11.32
C ASP A 302 13.16 -15.94 -10.98
N LYS A 303 12.46 -17.07 -10.78
CA LYS A 303 11.08 -17.07 -10.31
C LYS A 303 10.96 -16.34 -8.96
N VAL A 304 11.80 -16.68 -7.98
CA VAL A 304 11.75 -16.05 -6.64
C VAL A 304 12.02 -14.55 -6.75
N ILE A 305 13.03 -14.14 -7.52
CA ILE A 305 13.35 -12.72 -7.73
C ILE A 305 12.17 -11.98 -8.37
N ALA A 306 11.53 -12.58 -9.38
CA ALA A 306 10.39 -11.98 -10.06
C ALA A 306 9.17 -11.85 -9.13
N GLU A 307 8.87 -12.89 -8.33
CA GLU A 307 7.74 -12.89 -7.39
C GLU A 307 7.93 -11.89 -6.24
N ASP A 308 9.15 -11.76 -5.70
CA ASP A 308 9.49 -10.75 -4.70
C ASP A 308 9.34 -9.33 -5.28
N THR A 309 9.80 -9.13 -6.52
CA THR A 309 9.72 -7.84 -7.21
C THR A 309 8.25 -7.46 -7.48
N GLU A 310 7.45 -8.39 -8.01
CA GLU A 310 6.02 -8.18 -8.25
C GLU A 310 5.27 -7.87 -6.95
N GLU A 311 5.60 -8.57 -5.87
CA GLU A 311 5.04 -8.28 -4.56
C GLU A 311 5.36 -6.85 -4.10
N GLY A 312 6.63 -6.42 -4.19
CA GLY A 312 7.03 -5.05 -3.86
C GLY A 312 6.25 -4.01 -4.65
N TRP A 313 6.12 -4.19 -5.97
CA TRP A 313 5.32 -3.32 -6.84
C TRP A 313 3.85 -3.28 -6.43
N SER A 314 3.29 -4.41 -6.01
CA SER A 314 1.90 -4.50 -5.54
C SER A 314 1.65 -3.68 -4.27
N TYR A 315 2.70 -3.40 -3.48
CA TYR A 315 2.68 -2.50 -2.32
C TYR A 315 2.96 -1.02 -2.68
N GLY A 316 3.27 -0.73 -3.94
CA GLY A 316 3.71 0.60 -4.37
C GLY A 316 5.16 0.91 -4.00
N VAL A 317 5.99 -0.11 -3.74
CA VAL A 317 7.45 0.06 -3.67
C VAL A 317 7.95 0.36 -5.08
N TYR A 318 8.74 1.43 -5.21
CA TYR A 318 9.35 1.85 -6.48
C TYR A 318 10.86 2.15 -6.36
N GLY A 319 11.41 1.99 -5.16
CA GLY A 319 12.79 2.28 -4.86
C GLY A 319 13.21 1.57 -3.59
N THR A 320 14.52 1.49 -3.38
CA THR A 320 15.12 0.72 -2.29
C THR A 320 15.85 1.63 -1.29
N PRO A 321 15.82 1.31 0.03
CA PRO A 321 15.07 0.20 0.60
C PRO A 321 13.56 0.47 0.57
N GLY A 322 12.77 -0.52 0.17
CA GLY A 322 11.33 -0.54 0.39
C GLY A 322 11.08 -1.31 1.68
N LEU A 323 10.34 -0.72 2.63
CA LEU A 323 10.14 -1.29 3.95
C LEU A 323 8.66 -1.51 4.20
N LEU A 324 8.27 -2.71 4.60
CA LEU A 324 6.92 -3.01 5.09
C LEU A 324 7.00 -3.50 6.54
N ILE A 325 6.33 -2.77 7.43
CA ILE A 325 6.09 -3.22 8.80
C ILE A 325 4.72 -3.91 8.83
N TRP A 326 4.68 -5.21 9.07
CA TRP A 326 3.44 -5.99 9.14
C TRP A 326 3.13 -6.44 10.57
N SER A 327 1.93 -6.15 11.06
CA SER A 327 1.43 -6.63 12.35
C SER A 327 0.57 -7.87 12.15
N ARG A 328 1.06 -9.01 12.64
CA ARG A 328 0.38 -10.30 12.52
C ARG A 328 -0.93 -10.34 13.29
N GLU A 329 -0.92 -9.74 14.48
CA GLU A 329 -2.08 -9.69 15.38
C GLU A 329 -3.24 -8.90 14.76
N HIS A 330 -2.93 -7.81 14.08
CA HIS A 330 -3.93 -6.89 13.54
C HIS A 330 -4.23 -7.10 12.05
N GLY A 331 -3.48 -7.97 11.36
CA GLY A 331 -3.67 -8.25 9.93
C GLY A 331 -3.50 -7.01 9.05
N ARG A 332 -2.55 -6.13 9.40
CA ARG A 332 -2.28 -4.88 8.67
C ARG A 332 -0.82 -4.45 8.77
N GLY A 333 -0.39 -3.59 7.85
CA GLY A 333 0.96 -3.05 7.83
C GLY A 333 1.06 -1.64 7.28
N VAL A 334 2.26 -1.08 7.37
CA VAL A 334 2.64 0.24 6.83
C VAL A 334 3.81 0.05 5.87
N VAL A 335 3.66 0.61 4.66
CA VAL A 335 4.68 0.62 3.61
C VAL A 335 5.39 1.97 3.62
N ILE A 336 6.72 1.93 3.64
CA ILE A 336 7.65 3.06 3.65
C ILE A 336 8.59 2.88 2.46
N VAL A 337 8.82 3.93 1.68
CA VAL A 337 9.80 3.90 0.60
C VAL A 337 10.98 4.78 0.99
N GLY A 338 12.18 4.19 0.96
CA GLY A 338 13.42 4.83 1.35
C GLY A 338 13.87 4.50 2.77
N TYR A 339 15.00 5.09 3.14
CA TYR A 339 15.65 4.88 4.43
C TYR A 339 14.76 5.30 5.60
N ALA A 340 14.67 4.44 6.61
CA ALA A 340 14.05 4.74 7.90
C ALA A 340 14.93 4.25 9.05
N THR A 341 15.05 5.04 10.12
CA THR A 341 15.80 4.62 11.31
C THR A 341 15.05 3.51 12.06
N ALA A 342 15.79 2.68 12.80
CA ALA A 342 15.18 1.69 13.70
C ALA A 342 14.18 2.31 14.71
N GLU A 343 14.49 3.51 15.21
CA GLU A 343 13.58 4.26 16.09
C GLU A 343 12.26 4.61 15.39
N ASN A 344 12.32 5.14 14.16
CA ASN A 344 11.14 5.47 13.38
C ASN A 344 10.29 4.22 13.10
N LEU A 345 10.93 3.11 12.70
CA LEU A 345 10.24 1.84 12.45
C LEU A 345 9.53 1.34 13.71
N LEU A 346 10.21 1.35 14.86
CA LEU A 346 9.62 0.92 16.13
C LEU A 346 8.48 1.84 16.57
N LYS A 347 8.63 3.16 16.38
CA LYS A 347 7.58 4.14 16.68
C LYS A 347 6.34 3.90 15.83
N ILE A 348 6.50 3.62 14.54
CA ILE A 348 5.39 3.31 13.62
C ILE A 348 4.68 2.03 14.07
N ALA A 349 5.43 0.97 14.33
CA ALA A 349 4.88 -0.30 14.80
C ALA A 349 4.06 -0.15 16.08
N ARG A 350 4.58 0.62 17.05
CA ARG A 350 3.94 0.85 18.36
C ARG A 350 2.73 1.78 18.29
N THR A 351 2.77 2.79 17.43
CA THR A 351 1.73 3.84 17.39
C THR A 351 0.56 3.44 16.50
N TYR A 352 0.84 2.80 15.35
CA TYR A 352 -0.16 2.60 14.31
C TYR A 352 -0.55 1.14 14.07
N LEU A 353 0.22 0.19 14.60
CA LEU A 353 0.06 -1.25 14.33
C LEU A 353 -0.04 -2.11 15.60
N SER A 354 -0.21 -1.47 16.76
CA SER A 354 -0.36 -2.12 18.06
C SER A 354 -1.79 -2.08 18.58
#